data_AF-A0A660QGL6-F1
#
_entry.id   AF-A0A660QGL6-F1
#
_cell.length_a   1.000
_cell.length_b   1.000
_cell.length_c   1.000
_cell.angle_alpha   90.00
_cell.angle_beta   90.00
_cell.angle_gamma   90.00
#
_symmetry.space_group_name_H-M   'P 1'
#
loop_
_entity.id
_entity.type
_entity.pdbx_description
1 polymer ?
#
loop_
_entity_poly.entity_id
_entity_poly.type
_entity_poly.pdbx_seq_one_letter_code
_entity_poly.pdbx_strand_id
1 'polypeptide(L)' 'MKQKVYIETSVVSYYTARISRDVVVAGHQQVTQEFWQCLDSRFEPFV' A
#
# COMPACT_ATOMS: atom_id res chain seq x y z
N MET A 1 4.05 -13.44 18.57
CA MET A 1 4.04 -11.96 18.48
C MET A 1 4.10 -11.57 17.01
N LYS A 2 3.28 -10.63 16.55
CA LYS A 2 3.35 -10.14 15.17
C LYS A 2 4.50 -9.14 15.02
N GLN A 3 5.15 -9.13 13.86
CA GLN A 3 6.22 -8.19 13.57
C GLN A 3 5.59 -6.87 13.11
N LYS A 4 5.96 -5.75 13.72
CA LYS A 4 5.44 -4.45 13.30
C LYS A 4 6.09 -4.02 11.98
N VAL A 5 5.29 -3.52 11.05
CA VAL A 5 5.76 -2.95 9.78
C VAL A 5 5.24 -1.53 9.65
N TYR A 6 6.16 -0.58 9.45
CA TYR A 6 5.79 0.81 9.20
C TYR A 6 5.33 0.96 7.76
N ILE A 7 4.21 1.64 7.58
CA ILE A 7 3.63 1.95 6.29
C ILE A 7 3.67 3.46 6.10
N GLU A 8 4.43 3.91 5.12
CA GLU A 8 4.47 5.33 4.76
C GLU A 8 3.08 5.83 4.36
N THR A 9 2.76 7.08 4.73
CA THR A 9 1.46 7.71 4.46
C THR A 9 1.09 7.74 2.96
N SER A 10 2.08 7.77 2.08
CA SER A 10 1.90 7.69 0.62
C SER A 10 1.30 6.35 0.18
N VAL A 11 1.67 5.24 0.82
CA VAL A 11 1.14 3.91 0.52
C VAL A 11 -0.35 3.85 0.86
N VAL A 12 -0.75 4.38 2.03
CA VAL A 12 -2.18 4.47 2.41
C VAL A 12 -2.95 5.36 1.42
N SER A 13 -2.33 6.46 0.99
CA SER A 13 -2.92 7.38 0.02
C SER A 13 -3.13 6.72 -1.34
N TYR A 14 -2.12 6.00 -1.87
CA TYR A 14 -2.25 5.28 -3.14
C TYR A 14 -3.27 4.14 -3.07
N TYR A 15 -3.37 3.45 -1.92
CA TYR A 15 -4.32 2.34 -1.75
C TYR A 15 -5.79 2.80 -1.75
N THR A 16 -6.08 3.96 -1.18
CA THR A 16 -7.44 4.45 -0.98
C THR A 16 -7.89 5.47 -2.03
N ALA A 17 -6.96 6.05 -2.79
CA ALA A 17 -7.25 7.02 -3.83
C ALA A 17 -8.01 6.41 -5.02
N ARG A 18 -8.80 7.24 -5.70
CA ARG A 18 -9.36 6.91 -7.01
C ARG A 18 -8.24 6.71 -8.02
N ILE A 19 -8.45 5.83 -9.00
CA ILE A 19 -7.49 5.59 -10.09
C ILE A 19 -7.13 6.92 -10.77
N SER A 20 -5.84 7.21 -10.81
CA SER A 20 -5.30 8.40 -11.46
C SER A 20 -5.33 8.26 -12.98
N ARG A 21 -5.47 9.39 -13.67
CA ARG A 21 -5.25 9.49 -15.13
C ARG A 21 -3.78 9.67 -15.49
N ASP A 22 -2.96 10.06 -14.51
CA ASP A 22 -1.51 10.08 -14.65
C ASP A 22 -1.00 8.65 -14.56
N VAL A 23 -0.32 8.20 -15.62
CA VAL A 23 0.16 6.82 -15.76
C VAL A 23 1.20 6.45 -14.70
N VAL A 24 2.05 7.39 -14.29
CA VAL A 24 3.06 7.15 -13.25
C VAL A 24 2.38 6.93 -11.91
N VAL A 25 1.41 7.78 -11.58
CA VAL A 25 0.64 7.65 -10.34
C VAL A 25 -0.21 6.37 -10.36
N ALA A 26 -0.85 6.04 -11.49
CA ALA A 26 -1.62 4.81 -11.65
C ALA A 26 -0.75 3.56 -11.45
N GLY A 27 0.50 3.58 -11.91
CA GLY A 27 1.48 2.52 -11.65
C GLY A 27 1.76 2.35 -10.16
N HIS A 28 1.98 3.44 -9.42
CA HIS A 28 2.17 3.37 -7.97
C HIS A 28 0.91 2.84 -7.24
N GLN A 29 -0.29 3.23 -7.68
CA GLN A 29 -1.54 2.71 -7.14
C GLN A 29 -1.68 1.21 -7.38
N GLN A 30 -1.38 0.74 -8.59
CA GLN A 30 -1.42 -0.70 -8.93
C GLN A 30 -0.46 -1.52 -8.07
N VAL A 31 0.81 -1.11 -8.00
CA VAL A 31 1.83 -1.79 -7.18
C VAL A 31 1.44 -1.78 -5.70
N THR A 32 0.85 -0.68 -5.22
CA THR A 32 0.36 -0.59 -3.83
C THR A 32 -0.78 -1.57 -3.55
N GLN A 33 -1.71 -1.77 -4.49
CA GLN A 33 -2.79 -2.75 -4.34
C GLN A 33 -2.24 -4.18 -4.31
N GLU A 34 -1.31 -4.50 -5.21
CA GLU A 34 -0.64 -5.81 -5.25
C GLU A 34 0.14 -6.10 -3.97
N PHE A 35 0.89 -5.11 -3.48
CA PHE A 35 1.59 -5.20 -2.20
C PHE A 35 0.63 -5.57 -1.06
N TRP A 36 -0.52 -4.91 -0.96
CA TRP A 36 -1.48 -5.17 0.11
C TRP A 36 -2.09 -6.58 0.04
N GLN A 37 -2.31 -7.12 -1.15
CA GLN A 37 -2.77 -8.50 -1.32
C GLN A 37 -1.71 -9.52 -0.85
N CYS A 38 -0.44 -9.17 -0.97
CA CYS A 38 0.69 -9.99 -0.58
C CYS A 38 1.16 -9.76 0.87
N LEU A 39 0.57 -8.82 1.62
CA LEU A 39 1.02 -8.53 2.97
C LEU A 39 0.74 -9.73 3.90
N ASP A 40 1.82 -10.36 4.36
CA ASP A 40 1.73 -11.53 5.23
C ASP A 40 1.08 -11.18 6.58
N SER A 41 0.12 -12.00 6.98
CA SER A 41 -0.60 -11.95 8.27
C SER A 41 0.30 -11.93 9.52
N ARG A 42 1.58 -12.33 9.39
CA ARG A 42 2.59 -12.22 10.45
C ARG A 42 2.96 -10.79 10.79
N PHE A 43 2.69 -9.84 9.88
CA PHE A 43 2.95 -8.43 10.09
C PHE A 43 1.73 -7.71 10.70
N GLU A 44 2.03 -6.72 11.53
CA GLU A 44 1.07 -5.77 12.07
C GLU A 44 1.42 -4.38 11.53
N PRO A 45 0.68 -3.88 10.53
CA PRO A 45 0.98 -2.60 9.91
C PRO A 45 0.60 -1.42 10.82
N PHE A 46 1.44 -0.40 10.84
CA PHE A 46 1.20 0.87 11.52
C PHE A 46 1.67 2.03 10.64
N VAL A 47 1.11 3.22 10.89
CA VAL A 47 1.44 4.50 10.24
C VAL A 47 2.00 5.44 11.29
#